data_AF-A0A1E4FEN2-F1
#
_entry.id   AF-A0A1E4FEN2-F1
#
_cell.length_a   1.000
_cell.length_b   1.000
_cell.length_c   1.000
_cell.angle_alpha   90.00
_cell.angle_beta   90.00
_cell.angle_gamma   90.00
#
_symmetry.space_group_name_H-M   'P 1'
#
loop_
_entity.id
_entity.type
_entity.pdbx_description
1 polymer ?
#
loop_
_entity_poly.entity_id
_entity_poly.type
_entity_poly.pdbx_seq_one_letter_code
_entity_poly.pdbx_strand_id
1 'polypeptide(L)'
;MSAFMERAFAAWDSLYICGRENFWERMRATLHFQHPAECNVTIADEWPLEPPFGSRIPGGEASLRAALRQDPDCVIVPQAEEMGPLLLQAALTGHRVLAGFDLTPRQVLQQLLGEALGQLATTQTRSLFFQADGLYVYDSDRDTFEQVSQFDGESFRDLTVPVEPPPPPPPPPLPPLEAPAEWGPARPLLPELETIFAPLARTCHAPIFGHGEAIAQFGGPPRLAEQEQWPRCGACEERLHLVCELDLSRLPDPQPLPAQGWLQLFYCTSDSCHHSKAWGPFSNNALARRLTGGHTTSLEPVDPRHPQKNVTEWLALTDYPGWEERPQLDDRQRTASYNLEEPAFLEHFCLDEVDREKAAAYFRNYPGDKLCGWPAWSQAAEYPACPECGESMRMLFQVNNDGHSEREPGYNSCHGQIFAADGNGHIFVCANHPHQLTFSWACG
;
A
#
# COMPACT_ATOMS: atom_id res chain seq x y z
N MET A 1 7.20 -22.69 34.57
CA MET A 1 5.78 -23.03 34.31
C MET A 1 5.34 -24.02 35.36
N SER A 2 4.17 -23.85 35.98
CA SER A 2 3.71 -24.76 37.06
C SER A 2 3.29 -26.12 36.47
N ALA A 3 3.39 -27.19 37.26
CA ALA A 3 2.98 -28.55 36.88
C ALA A 3 1.48 -28.70 36.54
N PHE A 4 0.70 -27.61 36.70
CA PHE A 4 -0.68 -27.47 36.23
C PHE A 4 -0.72 -27.09 34.75
N MET A 5 0.12 -26.15 34.31
CA MET A 5 0.23 -25.79 32.89
C MET A 5 0.73 -26.96 32.04
N GLU A 6 1.73 -27.71 32.49
CA GLU A 6 2.20 -28.88 31.74
C GLU A 6 1.14 -29.98 31.59
N ARG A 7 0.26 -30.15 32.58
CA ARG A 7 -0.87 -31.08 32.49
C ARG A 7 -1.98 -30.57 31.58
N ALA A 8 -2.27 -29.27 31.63
CA ALA A 8 -3.19 -28.62 30.71
C ALA A 8 -2.71 -28.75 29.25
N PHE A 9 -1.41 -28.54 29.00
CA PHE A 9 -0.81 -28.73 27.68
C PHE A 9 -0.77 -30.21 27.24
N ALA A 10 -0.49 -31.16 28.13
CA ALA A 10 -0.45 -32.58 27.77
C ALA A 10 -1.85 -33.19 27.52
N ALA A 11 -2.87 -32.79 28.28
CA ALA A 11 -4.26 -33.14 27.99
C ALA A 11 -4.70 -32.52 26.65
N TRP A 12 -4.21 -31.32 26.33
CA TRP A 12 -4.46 -30.61 25.08
C TRP A 12 -3.75 -31.23 23.87
N ASP A 13 -2.54 -31.77 24.02
CA ASP A 13 -1.89 -32.56 22.95
C ASP A 13 -2.61 -33.89 22.67
N SER A 14 -3.36 -34.41 23.66
CA SER A 14 -4.18 -35.63 23.50
C SER A 14 -5.57 -35.37 22.91
N LEU A 15 -6.10 -34.16 23.09
CA LEU A 15 -7.15 -33.62 22.24
C LEU A 15 -6.51 -33.42 20.86
N TYR A 16 -6.90 -34.22 19.88
CA TYR A 16 -6.34 -34.22 18.51
C TYR A 16 -6.68 -32.93 17.71
N ILE A 17 -6.61 -31.77 18.34
CA ILE A 17 -7.18 -30.52 17.86
C ILE A 17 -6.02 -29.51 17.74
N CYS A 18 -5.37 -29.63 16.58
CA CYS A 18 -4.54 -28.61 15.95
C CYS A 18 -3.22 -28.28 16.67
N GLY A 19 -2.20 -29.14 16.53
CA GLY A 19 -0.79 -28.87 16.91
C GLY A 19 -0.14 -27.66 16.21
N ARG A 20 -0.72 -26.47 16.37
CA ARG A 20 -0.31 -25.19 15.80
C ARG A 20 0.01 -24.23 16.95
N GLU A 21 1.22 -23.68 16.93
CA GLU A 21 1.82 -22.91 18.03
C GLU A 21 1.05 -21.62 18.42
N ASN A 22 0.14 -21.11 17.57
CA ASN A 22 -0.47 -19.77 17.73
C ASN A 22 -2.00 -19.77 17.96
N PHE A 23 -2.61 -20.94 18.24
CA PHE A 23 -4.06 -21.05 18.45
C PHE A 23 -4.58 -20.13 19.57
N TRP A 24 -3.86 -20.06 20.70
CA TRP A 24 -4.23 -19.24 21.86
C TRP A 24 -4.23 -17.73 21.57
N GLU A 25 -3.31 -17.25 20.74
CA GLU A 25 -3.28 -15.84 20.34
C GLU A 25 -4.51 -15.46 19.51
N ARG A 26 -4.93 -16.35 18.61
CA ARG A 26 -6.12 -16.15 17.78
C ARG A 26 -7.42 -16.30 18.57
N MET A 27 -7.49 -17.28 19.47
CA MET A 27 -8.62 -17.44 20.38
C MET A 27 -8.78 -16.19 21.26
N ARG A 28 -7.67 -15.65 21.81
CA ARG A 28 -7.67 -14.39 22.56
C ARG A 28 -8.16 -13.21 21.74
N ALA A 29 -7.66 -13.06 20.52
CA ALA A 29 -8.03 -11.97 19.63
C ALA A 29 -9.52 -12.04 19.22
N THR A 30 -10.05 -13.24 19.03
CA THR A 30 -11.40 -13.43 18.46
C THR A 30 -12.49 -13.54 19.52
N LEU A 31 -12.21 -14.17 20.67
CA LEU A 31 -13.19 -14.41 21.74
C LEU A 31 -12.94 -13.52 22.96
N HIS A 32 -12.20 -12.41 22.78
CA HIS A 32 -11.87 -11.43 23.82
C HIS A 32 -11.39 -12.08 25.14
N PHE A 33 -10.57 -13.13 25.01
CA PHE A 33 -10.06 -13.88 26.15
C PHE A 33 -8.85 -13.13 26.74
N GLN A 34 -8.89 -12.82 28.05
CA GLN A 34 -7.70 -12.30 28.75
C GLN A 34 -6.69 -13.44 28.94
N HIS A 35 -5.40 -13.11 29.13
CA HIS A 35 -4.34 -14.12 29.10
C HIS A 35 -4.66 -15.32 30.04
N PRO A 36 -4.43 -16.60 29.68
CA PRO A 36 -4.76 -17.74 30.54
C PRO A 36 -4.07 -17.73 31.92
N ALA A 37 -2.97 -16.98 32.05
CA ALA A 37 -2.28 -16.75 33.32
C ALA A 37 -2.99 -15.72 34.24
N GLU A 38 -3.97 -14.99 33.71
CA GLU A 38 -4.77 -13.97 34.40
C GLU A 38 -6.22 -14.42 34.66
N CYS A 39 -6.66 -15.53 34.03
CA CYS A 39 -7.98 -16.13 34.18
C CYS A 39 -7.90 -17.44 34.99
N ASN A 40 -8.86 -17.71 35.88
CA ASN A 40 -8.98 -18.99 36.57
C ASN A 40 -9.53 -20.06 35.61
N VAL A 41 -8.63 -20.78 34.93
CA VAL A 41 -9.00 -21.84 33.98
C VAL A 41 -9.01 -23.20 34.68
N THR A 42 -10.16 -23.88 34.65
CA THR A 42 -10.31 -25.24 35.15
C THR A 42 -10.59 -26.21 34.01
N ILE A 43 -9.89 -27.34 33.99
CA ILE A 43 -10.17 -28.42 33.04
C ILE A 43 -11.09 -29.42 33.75
N ALA A 44 -12.25 -29.67 33.16
CA ALA A 44 -13.18 -30.71 33.60
C ALA A 44 -12.79 -32.04 32.95
N ASP A 45 -11.56 -32.49 33.19
CA ASP A 45 -11.12 -33.87 32.93
C ASP A 45 -11.20 -34.70 34.22
N GLU A 46 -10.81 -35.98 34.19
CA GLU A 46 -10.91 -36.87 35.36
C GLU A 46 -10.30 -36.25 36.63
N TRP A 47 -11.13 -35.86 37.61
CA TRP A 47 -10.65 -35.27 38.85
C TRP A 47 -10.11 -36.35 39.80
N PRO A 48 -8.86 -36.26 40.28
CA PRO A 48 -8.35 -37.18 41.29
C PRO A 48 -8.87 -36.76 42.67
N LEU A 49 -9.69 -37.62 43.30
CA LEU A 49 -9.94 -37.54 44.74
C LEU A 49 -8.82 -38.28 45.47
N GLU A 50 -8.10 -37.61 46.38
CA GLU A 50 -7.26 -38.31 47.35
C GLU A 50 -8.13 -39.03 48.41
N PRO A 51 -7.66 -40.16 49.00
CA PRO A 51 -8.48 -41.08 49.78
C PRO A 51 -9.19 -40.43 50.99
N PRO A 52 -10.38 -40.94 51.40
CA PRO A 52 -10.64 -42.38 51.56
C PRO A 52 -11.58 -43.03 50.52
N PHE A 53 -12.03 -42.30 49.49
CA PHE A 53 -12.91 -42.84 48.45
C PHE A 53 -12.14 -43.05 47.15
N GLY A 54 -11.36 -44.13 47.07
CA GLY A 54 -10.48 -44.46 45.94
C GLY A 54 -11.21 -44.87 44.64
N SER A 55 -12.05 -44.01 44.10
CA SER A 55 -12.69 -44.16 42.79
C SER A 55 -12.42 -42.93 41.94
N ARG A 56 -11.83 -43.12 40.76
CA ARG A 56 -11.84 -42.08 39.70
C ARG A 56 -13.29 -41.85 39.30
N ILE A 57 -13.76 -40.61 39.33
CA ILE A 57 -15.02 -40.27 38.70
C ILE A 57 -14.71 -40.22 37.19
N PRO A 58 -15.30 -41.09 36.35
CA PRO A 58 -15.08 -41.02 34.91
C PRO A 58 -15.48 -39.62 34.42
N GLY A 59 -14.69 -39.06 33.49
CA GLY A 59 -14.97 -37.75 32.89
C GLY A 59 -16.43 -37.65 32.42
N GLY A 60 -17.06 -36.50 32.66
CA GLY A 60 -18.49 -36.30 32.39
C GLY A 60 -19.12 -35.17 33.20
N GLU A 61 -20.46 -35.16 33.27
CA GLU A 61 -21.28 -34.09 33.89
C GLU A 61 -20.86 -33.77 35.34
N ALA A 62 -20.49 -34.79 36.12
CA ALA A 62 -20.08 -34.62 37.52
C ALA A 62 -18.76 -33.82 37.65
N SER A 63 -17.79 -34.06 36.75
CA SER A 63 -16.52 -33.32 36.72
C SER A 63 -16.72 -31.86 36.33
N LEU A 64 -17.61 -31.59 35.37
CA LEU A 64 -17.98 -30.23 35.01
C LEU A 64 -18.68 -29.49 36.17
N ARG A 65 -19.62 -30.15 36.85
CA ARG A 65 -20.26 -29.56 38.06
C ARG A 65 -19.25 -29.27 39.17
N ALA A 66 -18.24 -30.12 39.34
CA ALA A 66 -17.18 -29.90 40.31
C ALA A 66 -16.25 -28.74 39.91
N ALA A 67 -15.87 -28.66 38.64
CA ALA A 67 -15.08 -27.58 38.07
C ALA A 67 -15.77 -26.22 38.25
N LEU A 68 -17.06 -26.12 37.94
CA LEU A 68 -17.84 -24.89 38.11
C LEU A 68 -17.94 -24.41 39.58
N ARG A 69 -17.78 -25.31 40.55
CA ARG A 69 -17.76 -24.93 41.99
C ARG A 69 -16.42 -24.36 42.45
N GLN A 70 -15.38 -24.43 41.61
CA GLN A 70 -14.08 -23.82 41.89
C GLN A 70 -14.01 -22.35 41.48
N ASP A 71 -15.17 -21.74 41.15
CA ASP A 71 -15.29 -20.37 40.67
C ASP A 71 -14.39 -20.07 39.45
N PRO A 72 -14.49 -20.87 38.36
CA PRO A 72 -13.62 -20.69 37.21
C PRO A 72 -14.12 -19.54 36.31
N ASP A 73 -13.21 -18.73 35.78
CA ASP A 73 -13.53 -17.79 34.70
C ASP A 73 -13.77 -18.53 33.38
N CYS A 74 -13.09 -19.68 33.21
CA CYS A 74 -13.20 -20.53 32.03
C CYS A 74 -13.11 -22.02 32.38
N VAL A 75 -13.97 -22.82 31.75
CA VAL A 75 -13.93 -24.29 31.87
C VAL A 75 -13.67 -24.94 30.51
N ILE A 76 -12.70 -25.86 30.49
CA ILE A 76 -12.39 -26.69 29.32
C ILE A 76 -12.94 -28.09 29.56
N VAL A 77 -13.72 -28.59 28.61
CA VAL A 77 -14.37 -29.90 28.64
C VAL A 77 -13.91 -30.69 27.40
N PRO A 78 -12.87 -31.53 27.54
CA PRO A 78 -12.29 -32.24 26.40
C PRO A 78 -13.28 -33.13 25.63
N GLN A 79 -14.15 -33.82 26.35
CA GLN A 79 -15.20 -34.67 25.80
C GLN A 79 -16.54 -34.26 26.44
N ALA A 80 -17.38 -33.63 25.64
CA ALA A 80 -18.59 -32.94 26.09
C ALA A 80 -19.89 -33.63 25.66
N GLU A 81 -19.77 -34.86 25.16
CA GLU A 81 -20.90 -35.69 24.72
C GLU A 81 -21.94 -35.82 25.85
N GLU A 82 -23.20 -35.57 25.53
CA GLU A 82 -24.34 -35.66 26.47
C GLU A 82 -24.37 -34.61 27.60
N MET A 83 -23.40 -33.68 27.67
CA MET A 83 -23.31 -32.64 28.72
C MET A 83 -23.94 -31.30 28.32
N GLY A 84 -24.64 -31.27 27.18
CA GLY A 84 -25.10 -30.06 26.51
C GLY A 84 -25.85 -29.03 27.38
N PRO A 85 -26.92 -29.44 28.09
CA PRO A 85 -27.67 -28.52 28.95
C PRO A 85 -26.82 -27.86 30.05
N LEU A 86 -25.85 -28.60 30.61
CA LEU A 86 -24.99 -28.08 31.67
C LEU A 86 -23.93 -27.11 31.14
N LEU A 87 -23.40 -27.36 29.95
CA LEU A 87 -22.48 -26.44 29.26
C LEU A 87 -23.17 -25.12 28.94
N LEU A 88 -24.42 -25.18 28.47
CA LEU A 88 -25.22 -24.00 28.18
C LEU A 88 -25.54 -23.23 29.46
N GLN A 89 -25.90 -23.92 30.55
CA GLN A 89 -26.13 -23.29 31.85
C GLN A 89 -24.87 -22.61 32.40
N ALA A 90 -23.70 -23.22 32.24
CA ALA A 90 -22.42 -22.62 32.64
C ALA A 90 -22.15 -21.33 31.85
N ALA A 91 -22.37 -21.35 30.54
CA ALA A 91 -22.23 -20.17 29.69
C ALA A 91 -23.19 -19.03 30.07
N LEU A 92 -24.47 -19.36 30.30
CA LEU A 92 -25.50 -18.38 30.69
C LEU A 92 -25.28 -17.80 32.10
N THR A 93 -24.54 -18.50 32.95
CA THR A 93 -24.17 -18.02 34.30
C THR A 93 -22.85 -17.24 34.30
N GLY A 94 -22.34 -16.89 33.12
CA GLY A 94 -21.20 -15.99 32.94
C GLY A 94 -19.85 -16.68 32.79
N HIS A 95 -19.81 -18.02 32.80
CA HIS A 95 -18.56 -18.78 32.61
C HIS A 95 -18.24 -18.92 31.13
N ARG A 96 -16.96 -18.86 30.75
CA ARG A 96 -16.54 -19.20 29.39
C ARG A 96 -16.37 -20.72 29.28
N VAL A 97 -16.95 -21.35 28.25
CA VAL A 97 -16.91 -22.81 28.11
C VAL A 97 -16.32 -23.22 26.77
N LEU A 98 -15.29 -24.06 26.84
CA LEU A 98 -14.65 -24.68 25.69
C LEU A 98 -14.91 -26.17 25.71
N ALA A 99 -15.64 -26.68 24.72
CA ALA A 99 -16.09 -28.07 24.69
C ALA A 99 -15.66 -28.78 23.40
N GLY A 100 -15.09 -29.97 23.55
CA GLY A 100 -14.79 -30.89 22.45
C GLY A 100 -15.93 -31.87 22.20
N PHE A 101 -16.30 -32.06 20.93
CA PHE A 101 -17.34 -33.00 20.51
C PHE A 101 -16.84 -33.83 19.33
N ASP A 102 -17.15 -35.13 19.33
CA ASP A 102 -16.95 -36.02 18.18
C ASP A 102 -18.13 -35.95 17.18
N LEU A 103 -18.76 -34.77 17.07
CA LEU A 103 -19.95 -34.50 16.25
C LEU A 103 -19.72 -33.27 15.35
N THR A 104 -20.49 -33.17 14.26
CA THR A 104 -20.47 -31.94 13.43
C THR A 104 -21.11 -30.76 14.18
N PRO A 105 -20.72 -29.51 13.90
CA PRO A 105 -21.29 -28.32 14.56
C PRO A 105 -22.82 -28.29 14.58
N ARG A 106 -23.42 -28.75 13.49
CA ARG A 106 -24.87 -28.84 13.34
C ARG A 106 -25.50 -29.93 14.20
N GLN A 107 -24.89 -31.10 14.29
CA GLN A 107 -25.36 -32.17 15.19
C GLN A 107 -25.28 -31.72 16.65
N VAL A 108 -24.23 -30.97 17.01
CA VAL A 108 -24.11 -30.42 18.36
C VAL A 108 -25.16 -29.33 18.60
N LEU A 109 -25.36 -28.40 17.66
CA LEU A 109 -26.45 -27.41 17.73
C LEU A 109 -27.83 -28.07 17.91
N GLN A 110 -28.12 -29.13 17.15
CA GLN A 110 -29.35 -29.92 17.29
C GLN A 110 -29.45 -30.61 18.66
N GLN A 111 -28.34 -31.13 19.18
CA GLN A 111 -28.30 -31.75 20.50
C GLN A 111 -28.49 -30.73 21.64
N LEU A 112 -27.99 -29.51 21.47
CA LEU A 112 -28.04 -28.44 22.48
C LEU A 112 -29.36 -27.67 22.47
N LEU A 113 -29.94 -27.44 21.30
CA LEU A 113 -31.08 -26.54 21.08
C LEU A 113 -32.38 -27.27 20.67
N GLY A 114 -32.33 -28.60 20.48
CA GLY A 114 -33.47 -29.42 20.04
C GLY A 114 -33.64 -29.49 18.51
N GLU A 115 -34.62 -30.28 18.03
CA GLU A 115 -34.84 -30.66 16.62
C GLU A 115 -35.15 -29.52 15.61
N ALA A 116 -34.93 -28.25 15.95
CA ALA A 116 -35.42 -27.11 15.17
C ALA A 116 -34.48 -26.59 14.07
N LEU A 117 -33.45 -27.32 13.62
CA LEU A 117 -32.46 -26.78 12.65
C LEU A 117 -32.23 -27.68 11.40
N GLY A 118 -32.62 -27.14 10.23
CA GLY A 118 -32.58 -27.75 8.89
C GLY A 118 -31.18 -27.95 8.28
N GLN A 119 -31.10 -28.60 7.10
CA GLN A 119 -29.94 -29.34 6.55
C GLN A 119 -28.68 -28.57 6.13
N LEU A 120 -27.53 -28.90 6.75
CA LEU A 120 -26.17 -28.72 6.24
C LEU A 120 -25.41 -30.05 6.32
N ALA A 121 -24.58 -30.32 5.32
CA ALA A 121 -23.69 -31.48 5.24
C ALA A 121 -22.25 -31.00 5.08
N THR A 122 -21.36 -31.40 5.99
CA THR A 122 -19.97 -31.83 5.73
C THR A 122 -19.33 -32.33 7.02
N THR A 123 -18.64 -33.45 6.89
CA THR A 123 -17.93 -34.24 7.91
C THR A 123 -16.65 -33.55 8.37
N GLN A 124 -16.49 -33.29 9.67
CA GLN A 124 -15.21 -33.25 10.42
C GLN A 124 -15.43 -32.79 11.87
N THR A 125 -14.60 -33.31 12.77
CA THR A 125 -14.53 -33.03 14.23
C THR A 125 -14.14 -31.58 14.48
N ARG A 126 -14.92 -30.80 15.24
CA ARG A 126 -14.68 -29.36 15.49
C ARG A 126 -15.02 -28.95 16.93
N SER A 127 -14.19 -28.09 17.52
CA SER A 127 -14.39 -27.54 18.88
C SER A 127 -15.43 -26.42 18.88
N LEU A 128 -16.24 -26.39 19.94
CA LEU A 128 -17.28 -25.40 20.15
C LEU A 128 -16.96 -24.51 21.36
N PHE A 129 -17.18 -23.21 21.17
CA PHE A 129 -16.91 -22.18 22.16
C PHE A 129 -18.21 -21.50 22.50
N PHE A 130 -18.57 -21.55 23.77
CA PHE A 130 -19.74 -20.87 24.30
C PHE A 130 -19.30 -19.60 25.01
N GLN A 131 -19.92 -18.50 24.61
CA GLN A 131 -19.80 -17.22 25.28
C GLN A 131 -21.20 -16.67 25.55
N ALA A 132 -21.32 -15.73 26.48
CA ALA A 132 -22.59 -15.16 26.91
C ALA A 132 -23.40 -14.50 25.76
N ASP A 133 -22.73 -14.11 24.67
CA ASP A 133 -23.29 -13.47 23.48
C ASP A 133 -23.56 -14.44 22.31
N GLY A 134 -23.14 -15.71 22.39
CA GLY A 134 -23.36 -16.64 21.29
C GLY A 134 -22.54 -17.93 21.29
N LEU A 135 -22.80 -18.76 20.27
CA LEU A 135 -22.05 -19.98 20.00
C LEU A 135 -21.09 -19.75 18.83
N TYR A 136 -19.84 -20.15 19.02
CA TYR A 136 -18.78 -20.06 18.02
C TYR A 136 -18.23 -21.44 17.68
N VAL A 137 -17.98 -21.67 16.39
CA VAL A 137 -17.34 -22.88 15.86
C VAL A 137 -15.94 -22.53 15.44
N TYR A 138 -14.96 -23.32 15.85
CA TYR A 138 -13.62 -23.24 15.29
C TYR A 138 -13.48 -24.19 14.08
N ASP A 139 -13.13 -23.63 12.93
CA ASP A 139 -12.79 -24.37 11.71
C ASP A 139 -11.27 -24.61 11.69
N SER A 140 -10.86 -25.86 11.93
CA SER A 140 -9.46 -26.26 11.95
C SER A 140 -8.75 -26.17 10.60
N ASP A 141 -9.47 -26.34 9.49
CA ASP A 141 -8.90 -26.32 8.14
C ASP A 141 -8.60 -24.88 7.71
N ARG A 142 -9.53 -23.99 8.02
CA ARG A 142 -9.42 -22.56 7.69
C ARG A 142 -8.69 -21.74 8.75
N ASP A 143 -8.49 -22.31 9.94
CA ASP A 143 -7.88 -21.66 11.10
C ASP A 143 -8.65 -20.40 11.52
N THR A 144 -9.98 -20.47 11.51
CA THR A 144 -10.90 -19.34 11.75
C THR A 144 -12.02 -19.73 12.71
N PHE A 145 -12.48 -18.75 13.50
CA PHE A 145 -13.72 -18.87 14.28
C PHE A 145 -14.89 -18.27 13.51
N GLU A 146 -16.02 -18.97 13.51
CA GLU A 146 -17.27 -18.51 12.92
C GLU A 146 -18.37 -18.50 13.99
N GLN A 147 -19.04 -17.36 14.17
CA GLN A 147 -20.19 -17.28 15.05
C GLN A 147 -21.40 -17.90 14.36
N VAL A 148 -21.92 -18.99 14.93
CA VAL A 148 -23.05 -19.72 14.34
C VAL A 148 -24.36 -19.40 15.05
N SER A 149 -24.31 -18.80 16.24
CA SER A 149 -25.51 -18.33 16.94
C SER A 149 -25.22 -17.10 17.78
N GLN A 150 -26.24 -16.26 17.95
CA GLN A 150 -26.22 -15.08 18.82
C GLN A 150 -27.31 -15.17 19.89
N PHE A 151 -26.98 -14.83 21.13
CA PHE A 151 -27.94 -14.73 22.23
C PHE A 151 -28.43 -13.29 22.35
N ASP A 152 -29.75 -13.09 22.25
CA ASP A 152 -30.37 -11.75 22.33
C ASP A 152 -30.84 -11.37 23.74
N GLY A 153 -30.61 -12.23 24.73
CA GLY A 153 -31.03 -12.07 26.11
C GLY A 153 -32.22 -12.96 26.51
N GLU A 154 -33.01 -13.44 25.54
CA GLU A 154 -34.14 -14.36 25.79
C GLU A 154 -33.99 -15.70 25.04
N SER A 155 -33.39 -15.70 23.85
CA SER A 155 -33.21 -16.90 23.03
C SER A 155 -31.94 -16.88 22.17
N PHE A 156 -31.49 -18.06 21.73
CA PHE A 156 -30.40 -18.18 20.77
C PHE A 156 -30.96 -18.13 19.34
N ARG A 157 -30.53 -17.15 18.55
CA ARG A 157 -30.83 -17.04 17.13
C ARG A 157 -29.75 -17.76 16.32
N ASP A 158 -30.15 -18.64 15.40
CA ASP A 158 -29.24 -19.27 14.44
C ASP A 158 -28.83 -18.25 13.36
N LEU A 159 -27.53 -18.03 13.22
CA LEU A 159 -26.94 -17.14 12.22
C LEU A 159 -26.57 -17.87 10.91
N THR A 160 -26.67 -19.21 10.89
CA THR A 160 -26.36 -20.04 9.72
C THR A 160 -27.54 -20.19 8.75
N VAL A 161 -28.73 -19.75 9.16
CA VAL A 161 -29.89 -19.62 8.27
C VAL A 161 -29.93 -18.18 7.75
N PRO A 162 -29.72 -17.94 6.44
CA PRO A 162 -29.91 -16.62 5.88
C PRO A 162 -31.40 -16.28 5.99
N VAL A 163 -31.75 -15.38 6.92
CA VAL A 163 -32.99 -14.63 6.79
C VAL A 163 -32.72 -13.64 5.68
N GLU A 164 -33.16 -13.93 4.45
CA GLU A 164 -33.24 -12.90 3.41
C GLU A 164 -34.09 -11.76 4.01
N PRO A 165 -33.52 -10.57 4.28
CA PRO A 165 -34.38 -9.42 4.41
C PRO A 165 -35.16 -9.33 3.09
N PRO A 166 -36.46 -8.97 3.11
CA PRO A 166 -37.14 -8.66 1.86
C PRO A 166 -36.24 -7.71 1.08
N PRO A 167 -35.99 -7.96 -0.21
CA PRO A 167 -35.09 -7.14 -0.99
C PRO A 167 -35.52 -5.69 -0.73
N PRO A 168 -34.58 -4.79 -0.36
CA PRO A 168 -34.94 -3.39 -0.24
C PRO A 168 -35.70 -3.05 -1.52
N PRO A 169 -36.85 -2.35 -1.43
CA PRO A 169 -37.56 -1.95 -2.63
C PRO A 169 -36.51 -1.38 -3.57
N PRO A 170 -36.50 -1.81 -4.86
CA PRO A 170 -35.48 -1.36 -5.79
C PRO A 170 -35.34 0.14 -5.57
N PRO A 171 -34.12 0.65 -5.32
CA PRO A 171 -33.94 2.06 -5.08
C PRO A 171 -34.75 2.75 -6.18
N PRO A 172 -35.61 3.73 -5.83
CA PRO A 172 -36.39 4.42 -6.84
C PRO A 172 -35.40 4.76 -7.95
N PRO A 173 -35.72 4.43 -9.23
CA PRO A 173 -34.77 4.57 -10.31
C PRO A 173 -34.10 5.90 -10.10
N LEU A 174 -32.78 5.88 -9.88
CA LEU A 174 -32.06 7.11 -9.63
C LEU A 174 -32.53 8.04 -10.74
N PRO A 175 -33.10 9.21 -10.40
CA PRO A 175 -33.49 10.14 -11.45
C PRO A 175 -32.27 10.21 -12.37
N PRO A 176 -32.45 10.00 -13.69
CA PRO A 176 -31.32 9.99 -14.62
C PRO A 176 -30.49 11.21 -14.23
N LEU A 177 -29.22 10.99 -13.86
CA LEU A 177 -28.34 12.05 -13.42
C LEU A 177 -28.40 13.10 -14.53
N GLU A 178 -29.19 14.14 -14.29
CA GLU A 178 -29.37 15.17 -15.28
C GLU A 178 -28.01 15.81 -15.37
N ALA A 179 -27.41 15.70 -16.55
CA ALA A 179 -26.14 16.34 -16.83
C ALA A 179 -26.23 17.78 -16.33
N PRO A 180 -25.30 18.21 -15.46
CA PRO A 180 -25.27 19.57 -14.97
C PRO A 180 -25.47 20.57 -16.12
N ALA A 181 -26.32 21.57 -15.92
CA ALA A 181 -26.74 22.49 -16.97
C ALA A 181 -25.54 23.18 -17.67
N GLU A 182 -24.44 23.35 -16.93
CA GLU A 182 -23.16 23.86 -17.41
C GLU A 182 -22.47 23.00 -18.48
N TRP A 183 -22.76 21.70 -18.58
CA TRP A 183 -22.21 20.84 -19.63
C TRP A 183 -22.80 21.18 -20.99
N GLY A 184 -24.04 21.70 -21.00
CA GLY A 184 -24.76 22.07 -22.22
C GLY A 184 -25.20 20.86 -23.06
N PRO A 185 -25.72 21.10 -24.27
CA PRO A 185 -26.19 20.02 -25.14
C PRO A 185 -25.04 19.16 -25.64
N ALA A 186 -25.34 17.90 -25.96
CA ALA A 186 -24.40 16.99 -26.61
C ALA A 186 -23.80 17.64 -27.87
N ARG A 187 -22.47 17.68 -27.94
CA ARG A 187 -21.68 18.26 -29.03
C ARG A 187 -20.42 17.43 -29.24
N PRO A 188 -19.74 17.55 -30.40
CA PRO A 188 -18.45 16.90 -30.61
C PRO A 188 -17.43 17.42 -29.60
N LEU A 189 -17.13 16.62 -28.57
CA LEU A 189 -16.26 17.03 -27.46
C LEU A 189 -14.79 17.07 -27.90
N LEU A 190 -14.33 16.13 -28.74
CA LEU A 190 -12.92 16.05 -29.13
C LEU A 190 -12.34 17.33 -29.78
N PRO A 191 -12.97 17.96 -30.78
CA PRO A 191 -12.45 19.21 -31.35
C PRO A 191 -12.35 20.35 -30.32
N GLU A 192 -13.23 20.34 -29.32
CA GLU A 192 -13.17 21.29 -28.21
C GLU A 192 -11.98 20.99 -27.31
N LEU A 193 -11.75 19.73 -26.95
CA LEU A 193 -10.57 19.31 -26.17
C LEU A 193 -9.28 19.64 -26.90
N GLU A 194 -9.22 19.39 -28.21
CA GLU A 194 -8.07 19.75 -29.04
C GLU A 194 -7.80 21.26 -28.96
N THR A 195 -8.84 22.09 -29.09
CA THR A 195 -8.70 23.55 -28.98
C THR A 195 -8.19 23.99 -27.60
N ILE A 196 -8.58 23.28 -26.54
CA ILE A 196 -8.23 23.60 -25.15
C ILE A 196 -6.81 23.13 -24.80
N PHE A 197 -6.47 21.90 -25.15
CA PHE A 197 -5.25 21.24 -24.70
C PHE A 197 -4.09 21.32 -25.71
N ALA A 198 -4.32 21.46 -27.02
CA ALA A 198 -3.23 21.58 -27.99
C ALA A 198 -2.24 22.73 -27.64
N PRO A 199 -2.67 23.89 -27.12
CA PRO A 199 -1.75 24.94 -26.67
C PRO A 199 -0.90 24.56 -25.44
N LEU A 200 -1.32 23.55 -24.68
CA LEU A 200 -0.61 23.05 -23.50
C LEU A 200 0.40 21.94 -23.83
N ALA A 201 0.36 21.40 -25.05
CA ALA A 201 1.29 20.36 -25.48
C ALA A 201 2.74 20.86 -25.43
N ARG A 202 3.60 20.12 -24.72
CA ARG A 202 5.05 20.34 -24.73
C ARG A 202 5.74 19.12 -25.29
N THR A 203 6.84 19.32 -25.99
CA THR A 203 7.73 18.21 -26.32
C THR A 203 8.60 17.89 -25.11
N CYS A 204 8.60 16.63 -24.70
CA CYS A 204 9.61 16.07 -23.79
C CYS A 204 10.45 15.04 -24.54
N HIS A 205 11.61 14.72 -23.99
CA HIS A 205 12.52 13.75 -24.59
C HIS A 205 12.90 12.67 -23.58
N ALA A 206 12.45 11.45 -23.83
CA ALA A 206 12.79 10.29 -23.01
C ALA A 206 14.15 9.71 -23.45
N PRO A 207 15.02 9.30 -22.50
CA PRO A 207 16.29 8.68 -22.83
C PRO A 207 16.08 7.26 -23.37
N ILE A 208 16.82 6.91 -24.42
CA ILE A 208 16.95 5.54 -24.93
C ILE A 208 18.32 5.01 -24.53
N PHE A 209 18.34 3.92 -23.77
CA PHE A 209 19.56 3.29 -23.28
C PHE A 209 20.05 2.22 -24.26
N GLY A 210 21.37 2.11 -24.43
CA GLY A 210 21.92 1.13 -25.34
C GLY A 210 23.44 1.02 -25.36
N HIS A 211 23.92 0.12 -26.21
CA HIS A 211 25.34 -0.08 -26.50
C HIS A 211 25.72 0.72 -27.75
N GLY A 212 26.06 2.00 -27.58
CA GLY A 212 26.41 2.92 -28.67
C GLY A 212 27.27 4.08 -28.19
N GLU A 213 27.50 5.08 -29.07
CA GLU A 213 28.12 6.35 -28.66
C GLU A 213 27.23 7.01 -27.60
N ALA A 214 27.78 7.22 -26.40
CA ALA A 214 27.04 7.82 -25.29
C ALA A 214 26.92 9.33 -25.53
N ILE A 215 25.69 9.82 -25.63
CA ILE A 215 25.37 11.26 -25.73
C ILE A 215 24.97 11.85 -24.36
N ALA A 216 24.64 10.98 -23.42
CA ALA A 216 24.48 11.27 -22.01
C ALA A 216 24.77 10.00 -21.20
N GLN A 217 25.04 10.16 -19.92
CA GLN A 217 25.21 9.05 -19.00
C GLN A 217 24.46 9.28 -17.70
N PHE A 218 24.07 8.18 -17.08
CA PHE A 218 23.58 8.10 -15.73
C PHE A 218 24.53 7.25 -14.92
N GLY A 219 24.87 7.68 -13.71
CA GLY A 219 25.93 7.03 -12.95
C GLY A 219 27.30 7.14 -13.63
N GLY A 220 28.24 6.31 -13.18
CA GLY A 220 29.59 6.29 -13.73
C GLY A 220 30.50 7.41 -13.23
N PRO A 221 31.74 7.47 -13.75
CA PRO A 221 32.70 8.48 -13.34
C PRO A 221 32.33 9.85 -13.93
N PRO A 222 32.27 10.91 -13.11
CA PRO A 222 31.97 12.26 -13.58
C PRO A 222 33.14 12.87 -14.33
N ARG A 223 32.84 13.80 -15.23
CA ARG A 223 33.78 14.81 -15.67
C ARG A 223 33.96 15.84 -14.56
N LEU A 224 35.20 16.12 -14.19
CA LEU A 224 35.53 17.16 -13.22
C LEU A 224 36.41 18.21 -13.91
N ALA A 225 36.31 19.47 -13.46
CA ALA A 225 37.24 20.48 -13.92
C ALA A 225 38.70 20.09 -13.59
N GLU A 226 39.66 20.65 -14.30
CA GLU A 226 41.07 20.38 -14.00
C GLU A 226 41.39 20.67 -12.53
N GLN A 227 41.96 19.68 -11.82
CA GLN A 227 42.29 19.75 -10.39
C GLN A 227 41.09 19.86 -9.43
N GLU A 228 39.86 19.75 -9.92
CA GLU A 228 38.68 19.68 -9.08
C GLU A 228 38.62 18.35 -8.32
N GLN A 229 38.29 18.43 -7.02
CA GLN A 229 38.02 17.25 -6.21
C GLN A 229 36.57 16.79 -6.39
N TRP A 230 36.32 15.51 -6.13
CA TRP A 230 34.98 14.95 -6.19
C TRP A 230 34.00 15.73 -5.27
N PRO A 231 32.83 16.18 -5.78
CA PRO A 231 31.87 16.94 -4.98
C PRO A 231 31.41 16.20 -3.71
N ARG A 232 31.34 16.91 -2.59
CA ARG A 232 30.93 16.37 -1.29
C ARG A 232 29.61 16.97 -0.84
N CYS A 233 28.84 16.17 -0.09
CA CYS A 233 27.62 16.60 0.55
C CYS A 233 27.94 17.67 1.59
N GLY A 234 27.25 18.81 1.55
CA GLY A 234 27.41 19.88 2.52
C GLY A 234 26.86 19.57 3.91
N ALA A 235 26.21 18.41 4.10
CA ALA A 235 25.66 17.97 5.38
C ALA A 235 26.53 16.90 6.08
N CYS A 236 26.91 15.84 5.36
CA CYS A 236 27.69 14.73 5.93
C CYS A 236 29.11 14.62 5.38
N GLU A 237 29.51 15.50 4.46
CA GLU A 237 30.83 15.53 3.80
C GLU A 237 31.20 14.27 2.98
N GLU A 238 30.30 13.29 2.90
CA GLU A 238 30.44 12.13 2.02
C GLU A 238 30.42 12.55 0.55
N ARG A 239 31.07 11.75 -0.29
CA ARG A 239 31.08 11.98 -1.74
C ARG A 239 29.66 11.91 -2.29
N LEU A 240 29.28 12.87 -3.13
CA LEU A 240 28.01 12.83 -3.84
C LEU A 240 28.07 11.82 -4.99
N HIS A 241 26.99 11.08 -5.20
CA HIS A 241 26.83 10.19 -6.33
C HIS A 241 26.48 10.99 -7.59
N LEU A 242 27.11 10.71 -8.73
CA LEU A 242 26.71 11.29 -10.02
C LEU A 242 25.41 10.63 -10.49
N VAL A 243 24.30 11.36 -10.46
CA VAL A 243 23.01 10.86 -10.93
C VAL A 243 22.99 10.87 -12.45
N CYS A 244 23.24 12.01 -13.08
CA CYS A 244 23.32 12.11 -14.53
C CYS A 244 24.33 13.17 -14.98
N GLU A 245 24.84 12.97 -16.19
CA GLU A 245 25.70 13.90 -16.90
C GLU A 245 25.30 13.93 -18.37
N LEU A 246 24.89 15.11 -18.86
CA LEU A 246 24.32 15.30 -20.20
C LEU A 246 25.19 16.26 -21.03
N ASP A 247 25.53 15.88 -22.26
CA ASP A 247 26.24 16.76 -23.20
C ASP A 247 25.28 17.79 -23.79
N LEU A 248 25.46 19.06 -23.45
CA LEU A 248 24.58 20.15 -23.91
C LEU A 248 24.61 20.33 -25.43
N SER A 249 25.66 19.88 -26.12
CA SER A 249 25.76 19.94 -27.58
C SER A 249 24.96 18.84 -28.29
N ARG A 250 24.52 17.83 -27.54
CA ARG A 250 23.74 16.69 -28.03
C ARG A 250 22.29 16.69 -27.52
N LEU A 251 21.93 17.63 -26.64
CA LEU A 251 20.57 17.73 -26.11
C LEU A 251 19.60 18.35 -27.14
N PRO A 252 18.38 17.81 -27.26
CA PRO A 252 17.31 18.49 -27.98
C PRO A 252 16.82 19.70 -27.16
N ASP A 253 16.87 20.88 -27.79
CA ASP A 253 16.49 22.20 -27.23
C ASP A 253 17.06 22.51 -25.82
N PRO A 254 18.37 22.81 -25.70
CA PRO A 254 19.01 23.04 -24.40
C PRO A 254 18.58 24.34 -23.69
N GLN A 255 17.83 25.23 -24.36
CA GLN A 255 16.74 26.03 -23.77
C GLN A 255 16.61 26.12 -22.22
N PRO A 256 17.25 27.02 -21.43
CA PRO A 256 17.98 28.27 -21.71
C PRO A 256 19.50 28.09 -21.58
N LEU A 257 19.95 26.85 -21.45
CA LEU A 257 21.36 26.57 -21.30
C LEU A 257 22.11 26.92 -22.59
N PRO A 258 23.38 27.34 -22.47
CA PRO A 258 24.26 27.44 -23.62
C PRO A 258 24.38 26.11 -24.36
N ALA A 259 24.62 26.17 -25.67
CA ALA A 259 24.73 24.99 -26.54
C ALA A 259 25.98 24.10 -26.29
N GLN A 260 26.83 24.45 -25.33
CA GLN A 260 28.08 23.73 -25.05
C GLN A 260 28.30 23.58 -23.55
N GLY A 261 29.01 22.51 -23.21
CA GLY A 261 29.32 22.12 -21.83
C GLY A 261 28.53 20.89 -21.42
N TRP A 262 28.53 20.63 -20.12
CA TRP A 262 27.86 19.46 -19.54
C TRP A 262 26.90 19.91 -18.45
N LEU A 263 25.68 19.38 -18.45
CA LEU A 263 24.81 19.43 -17.27
C LEU A 263 25.16 18.24 -16.39
N GLN A 264 25.31 18.47 -15.09
CA GLN A 264 25.55 17.41 -14.11
C GLN A 264 24.58 17.54 -12.94
N LEU A 265 24.10 16.39 -12.47
CA LEU A 265 23.42 16.27 -11.18
C LEU A 265 24.19 15.30 -10.31
N PHE A 266 24.56 15.77 -9.13
CA PHE A 266 25.07 14.94 -8.05
C PHE A 266 24.09 14.92 -6.86
N TYR A 267 23.99 13.79 -6.17
CA TYR A 267 23.09 13.62 -5.01
C TYR A 267 23.72 12.74 -3.92
N CYS A 268 23.44 13.04 -2.66
CA CYS A 268 23.94 12.29 -1.52
C CYS A 268 23.12 11.00 -1.29
N THR A 269 23.77 9.84 -1.42
CA THR A 269 23.18 8.51 -1.20
C THR A 269 23.71 7.83 0.08
N SER A 270 24.23 8.62 1.01
CA SER A 270 24.72 8.13 2.30
C SER A 270 23.57 7.88 3.27
N ASP A 271 23.47 6.66 3.77
CA ASP A 271 22.45 6.23 4.76
C ASP A 271 22.57 6.99 6.09
N SER A 272 23.75 7.56 6.39
CA SER A 272 24.01 8.33 7.62
C SER A 272 23.76 9.83 7.46
N CYS A 273 23.30 10.29 6.29
CA CYS A 273 23.05 11.69 6.03
C CYS A 273 21.72 12.15 6.66
N HIS A 274 21.80 12.94 7.74
CA HIS A 274 20.62 13.54 8.37
C HIS A 274 20.43 14.99 7.88
N HIS A 275 19.76 15.16 6.74
CA HIS A 275 19.41 16.49 6.24
C HIS A 275 17.88 16.68 6.23
N SER A 276 17.36 17.53 7.13
CA SER A 276 15.92 17.70 7.36
C SER A 276 15.14 18.30 6.18
N LYS A 277 15.83 18.88 5.20
CA LYS A 277 15.26 19.45 3.97
C LYS A 277 15.95 18.90 2.71
N ALA A 278 16.29 17.61 2.72
CA ALA A 278 17.01 16.95 1.62
C ALA A 278 16.29 17.02 0.27
N TRP A 279 14.97 17.22 0.32
CA TRP A 279 14.02 17.31 -0.78
C TRP A 279 13.92 18.69 -1.43
N GLY A 280 14.26 19.75 -0.67
CA GLY A 280 14.01 21.13 -1.09
C GLY A 280 15.02 21.64 -2.12
N PRO A 281 14.66 22.71 -2.86
CA PRO A 281 15.57 23.35 -3.80
C PRO A 281 16.77 23.98 -3.07
N PHE A 282 17.92 24.01 -3.76
CA PHE A 282 19.21 24.53 -3.28
C PHE A 282 19.69 23.87 -1.97
N SER A 283 19.24 22.63 -1.73
CA SER A 283 19.70 21.82 -0.61
C SER A 283 21.17 21.44 -0.79
N ASN A 284 21.91 21.37 0.31
CA ASN A 284 23.37 21.14 0.26
C ASN A 284 23.75 19.66 0.11
N ASN A 285 22.77 18.76 0.00
CA ASN A 285 22.94 17.33 -0.30
C ASN A 285 22.78 17.00 -1.79
N ALA A 286 22.53 18.00 -2.63
CA ALA A 286 22.46 17.89 -4.08
C ALA A 286 23.31 18.98 -4.75
N LEU A 287 23.82 18.69 -5.94
CA LEU A 287 24.54 19.65 -6.77
C LEU A 287 24.11 19.48 -8.22
N ALA A 288 23.18 20.33 -8.66
CA ALA A 288 22.90 20.54 -10.07
C ALA A 288 23.80 21.66 -10.59
N ARG A 289 24.57 21.41 -11.64
CA ARG A 289 25.54 22.39 -12.15
C ARG A 289 25.79 22.25 -13.64
N ARG A 290 26.44 23.27 -14.19
CA ARG A 290 27.01 23.25 -15.52
C ARG A 290 28.53 23.21 -15.44
N LEU A 291 29.16 22.31 -16.17
CA LEU A 291 30.60 22.24 -16.35
C LEU A 291 30.99 22.82 -17.71
N THR A 292 31.98 23.70 -17.71
CA THR A 292 32.53 24.36 -18.92
C THR A 292 34.04 24.32 -18.95
N GLY A 293 34.63 24.22 -20.14
CA GLY A 293 36.08 24.27 -20.34
C GLY A 293 36.76 22.91 -20.26
N GLY A 294 38.07 22.93 -19.98
CA GLY A 294 38.89 21.72 -19.84
C GLY A 294 38.43 20.88 -18.65
N HIS A 295 38.33 19.57 -18.88
CA HIS A 295 37.85 18.62 -17.88
C HIS A 295 38.55 17.28 -18.05
N THR A 296 38.60 16.52 -16.96
CA THR A 296 39.10 15.15 -16.93
C THR A 296 38.05 14.24 -16.34
N THR A 297 37.85 13.06 -16.92
CA THR A 297 37.01 12.03 -16.31
C THR A 297 37.72 11.47 -15.09
N SER A 298 37.03 11.40 -13.96
CA SER A 298 37.58 10.82 -12.74
C SER A 298 37.94 9.34 -12.95
N LEU A 299 39.07 8.92 -12.39
CA LEU A 299 39.48 7.51 -12.34
C LEU A 299 39.08 6.83 -11.03
N GLU A 300 38.43 7.56 -10.12
CA GLU A 300 38.01 7.00 -8.84
C GLU A 300 36.88 5.98 -9.02
N PRO A 301 36.82 4.92 -8.18
CA PRO A 301 35.74 3.95 -8.22
C PRO A 301 34.37 4.61 -8.05
N VAL A 302 33.40 4.07 -8.79
CA VAL A 302 31.98 4.46 -8.75
C VAL A 302 31.21 3.52 -7.84
N ASP A 303 30.10 4.01 -7.28
CA ASP A 303 29.23 3.20 -6.43
C ASP A 303 28.55 2.08 -7.25
N PRO A 304 28.79 0.80 -6.92
CA PRO A 304 28.20 -0.32 -7.66
C PRO A 304 26.67 -0.42 -7.52
N ARG A 305 26.05 0.24 -6.53
CA ARG A 305 24.59 0.26 -6.34
C ARG A 305 23.87 0.98 -7.49
N HIS A 306 24.57 1.89 -8.16
CA HIS A 306 24.04 2.73 -9.24
C HIS A 306 24.98 2.66 -10.45
N PRO A 307 24.96 1.54 -11.21
CA PRO A 307 25.88 1.31 -12.30
C PRO A 307 25.69 2.32 -13.42
N GLN A 308 26.75 2.55 -14.21
CA GLN A 308 26.69 3.43 -15.36
C GLN A 308 25.72 2.88 -16.41
N LYS A 309 24.83 3.74 -16.90
CA LYS A 309 24.00 3.49 -18.07
C LYS A 309 24.18 4.62 -19.08
N ASN A 310 24.37 4.27 -20.34
CA ASN A 310 24.57 5.23 -21.42
C ASN A 310 23.26 5.47 -22.15
N VAL A 311 22.96 6.74 -22.39
CA VAL A 311 21.92 7.18 -23.31
C VAL A 311 22.54 7.29 -24.69
N THR A 312 21.93 6.63 -25.67
CA THR A 312 22.38 6.65 -27.07
C THR A 312 21.48 7.51 -27.95
N GLU A 313 20.23 7.75 -27.54
CA GLU A 313 19.24 8.52 -28.29
C GLU A 313 18.21 9.17 -27.36
N TRP A 314 17.54 10.21 -27.86
CA TRP A 314 16.42 10.88 -27.21
C TRP A 314 15.14 10.69 -28.02
N LEU A 315 14.11 10.05 -27.45
CA LEU A 315 12.81 9.90 -28.09
C LEU A 315 11.92 11.10 -27.75
N ALA A 316 11.52 11.87 -28.78
CA ALA A 316 10.56 12.95 -28.63
C ALA A 316 9.15 12.40 -28.36
N LEU A 317 8.51 12.91 -27.32
CA LEU A 317 7.15 12.56 -26.91
C LEU A 317 6.33 13.85 -26.71
N THR A 318 5.02 13.75 -26.90
CA THR A 318 4.09 14.85 -26.59
C THR A 318 3.61 14.69 -25.16
N ASP A 319 3.86 15.71 -24.35
CA ASP A 319 3.65 15.70 -22.91
C ASP A 319 2.67 16.81 -22.53
N TYR A 320 1.77 16.49 -21.60
CA TYR A 320 0.71 17.38 -21.13
C TYR A 320 0.83 17.62 -19.62
N PRO A 321 0.22 18.69 -19.09
CA PRO A 321 0.24 18.95 -17.66
C PRO A 321 -0.45 17.83 -16.88
N GLY A 322 0.13 17.46 -15.72
CA GLY A 322 -0.54 16.65 -14.71
C GLY A 322 -1.66 17.42 -14.01
N TRP A 323 -2.44 16.73 -13.17
CA TRP A 323 -3.53 17.35 -12.42
C TRP A 323 -3.01 18.39 -11.40
N GLU A 324 -1.77 18.26 -10.96
CA GLU A 324 -1.09 19.16 -10.03
C GLU A 324 -0.88 20.56 -10.62
N GLU A 325 -0.85 20.67 -11.96
CA GLU A 325 -0.68 21.92 -12.69
C GLU A 325 -1.98 22.72 -12.82
N ARG A 326 -3.13 22.15 -12.45
CA ARG A 326 -4.46 22.80 -12.52
C ARG A 326 -4.50 24.23 -11.97
N PRO A 327 -3.85 24.56 -10.84
CA PRO A 327 -3.86 25.93 -10.32
C PRO A 327 -3.22 26.96 -11.26
N GLN A 328 -2.38 26.53 -12.20
CA GLN A 328 -1.70 27.40 -13.18
C GLN A 328 -2.43 27.45 -14.53
N LEU A 329 -3.41 26.58 -14.74
CA LEU A 329 -4.23 26.56 -15.96
C LEU A 329 -5.28 27.66 -15.94
N ASP A 330 -5.63 28.17 -17.12
CA ASP A 330 -6.76 29.09 -17.24
C ASP A 330 -8.09 28.40 -16.87
N ASP A 331 -9.14 29.21 -16.65
CA ASP A 331 -10.44 28.69 -16.18
C ASP A 331 -11.03 27.64 -17.12
N ARG A 332 -10.83 27.77 -18.44
CA ARG A 332 -11.36 26.86 -19.45
C ARG A 332 -10.61 25.54 -19.43
N GLN A 333 -9.29 25.59 -19.40
CA GLN A 333 -8.39 24.44 -19.31
C GLN A 333 -8.62 23.66 -18.01
N ARG A 334 -8.69 24.38 -16.88
CA ARG A 334 -8.92 23.80 -15.56
C ARG A 334 -10.28 23.11 -15.47
N THR A 335 -11.34 23.76 -15.96
CA THR A 335 -12.70 23.17 -16.00
C THR A 335 -12.73 21.92 -16.87
N ALA A 336 -12.13 21.97 -18.07
CA ALA A 336 -12.04 20.80 -18.94
C ALA A 336 -11.25 19.65 -18.30
N SER A 337 -10.18 19.96 -17.56
CA SER A 337 -9.41 18.96 -16.81
C SER A 337 -10.25 18.25 -15.76
N TYR A 338 -11.06 18.96 -14.96
CA TYR A 338 -11.95 18.33 -13.99
C TYR A 338 -13.03 17.48 -14.66
N ASN A 339 -13.67 18.01 -15.69
CA ASN A 339 -14.75 17.32 -16.39
C ASN A 339 -14.30 15.98 -16.99
N LEU A 340 -13.06 15.86 -17.45
CA LEU A 340 -12.57 14.63 -18.08
C LEU A 340 -12.22 13.52 -17.08
N GLU A 341 -12.16 13.83 -15.77
CA GLU A 341 -12.09 12.81 -14.71
C GLU A 341 -13.46 12.25 -14.35
N GLU A 342 -14.56 12.92 -14.74
CA GLU A 342 -15.93 12.52 -14.43
C GLU A 342 -16.46 11.51 -15.46
N PRO A 343 -16.69 10.23 -15.11
CA PRO A 343 -17.18 9.23 -16.07
C PRO A 343 -18.51 9.63 -16.73
N ALA A 344 -19.40 10.27 -15.96
CA ALA A 344 -20.69 10.77 -16.44
C ALA A 344 -20.56 11.88 -17.49
N PHE A 345 -19.49 12.69 -17.45
CA PHE A 345 -19.21 13.70 -18.46
C PHE A 345 -18.87 13.04 -19.81
N LEU A 346 -18.00 12.01 -19.80
CA LEU A 346 -17.63 11.27 -21.00
C LEU A 346 -18.83 10.53 -21.61
N GLU A 347 -19.70 9.98 -20.77
CA GLU A 347 -20.96 9.34 -21.18
C GLU A 347 -21.95 10.35 -21.79
N HIS A 348 -22.12 11.53 -21.18
CA HIS A 348 -22.99 12.58 -21.69
C HIS A 348 -22.65 12.99 -23.12
N PHE A 349 -21.36 13.08 -23.46
CA PHE A 349 -20.89 13.40 -24.81
C PHE A 349 -20.76 12.19 -25.74
N CYS A 350 -21.15 10.99 -25.29
CA CYS A 350 -21.18 9.75 -26.08
C CYS A 350 -19.86 9.45 -26.79
N LEU A 351 -18.71 9.72 -26.15
CA LEU A 351 -17.40 9.38 -26.72
C LEU A 351 -17.28 7.87 -26.90
N ASP A 352 -16.97 7.44 -28.12
CA ASP A 352 -16.61 6.05 -28.39
C ASP A 352 -15.22 5.70 -27.81
N GLU A 353 -14.83 4.44 -27.89
CA GLU A 353 -13.55 3.96 -27.33
C GLU A 353 -12.33 4.68 -27.95
N VAL A 354 -12.36 4.89 -29.26
CA VAL A 354 -11.28 5.56 -30.01
C VAL A 354 -11.14 7.01 -29.58
N ASP A 355 -12.26 7.70 -29.38
CA ASP A 355 -12.28 9.09 -28.98
C ASP A 355 -11.94 9.27 -27.48
N ARG A 356 -12.26 8.29 -26.64
CA ARG A 356 -11.77 8.26 -25.24
C ARG A 356 -10.26 8.12 -25.16
N GLU A 357 -9.65 7.27 -26.00
CA GLU A 357 -8.19 7.15 -26.05
C GLU A 357 -7.52 8.46 -26.47
N LYS A 358 -8.07 9.16 -27.48
CA LYS A 358 -7.58 10.48 -27.89
C LYS A 358 -7.74 11.52 -26.78
N ALA A 359 -8.89 11.52 -26.09
CA ALA A 359 -9.12 12.41 -24.95
C ALA A 359 -8.12 12.16 -23.82
N ALA A 360 -7.84 10.89 -23.50
CA ALA A 360 -6.84 10.49 -22.50
C ALA A 360 -5.42 10.92 -22.89
N ALA A 361 -5.10 11.02 -24.19
CA ALA A 361 -3.79 11.48 -24.64
C ALA A 361 -3.50 12.94 -24.24
N TYR A 362 -4.52 13.79 -24.05
CA TYR A 362 -4.35 15.18 -23.57
C TYR A 362 -3.98 15.29 -22.09
N PHE A 363 -3.96 14.17 -21.35
CA PHE A 363 -3.51 14.09 -19.95
C PHE A 363 -2.26 13.23 -19.79
N ARG A 364 -1.62 12.88 -20.90
CA ARG A 364 -0.43 12.06 -20.85
C ARG A 364 0.72 12.90 -20.31
N ASN A 365 0.95 12.74 -19.01
CA ASN A 365 2.11 13.25 -18.31
C ASN A 365 3.06 12.08 -18.02
N TYR A 366 4.23 12.10 -18.65
CA TYR A 366 5.18 10.98 -18.56
C TYR A 366 5.96 11.01 -17.23
N PRO A 367 5.89 9.98 -16.38
CA PRO A 367 6.53 9.98 -15.06
C PRO A 367 8.01 9.57 -15.10
N GLY A 368 8.49 8.94 -16.17
CA GLY A 368 9.87 8.48 -16.29
C GLY A 368 10.92 9.60 -16.37
N ASP A 369 12.17 9.19 -16.53
CA ASP A 369 13.26 10.12 -16.84
C ASP A 369 12.95 10.87 -18.14
N LYS A 370 13.02 12.19 -18.12
CA LYS A 370 12.77 13.01 -19.32
C LYS A 370 13.45 14.36 -19.28
N LEU A 371 13.88 14.82 -20.43
CA LEU A 371 14.32 16.19 -20.67
C LEU A 371 13.12 17.04 -21.15
N CYS A 372 12.98 18.24 -20.57
CA CYS A 372 11.90 19.18 -20.86
C CYS A 372 10.50 18.58 -20.63
N GLY A 373 9.46 19.24 -21.15
CA GLY A 373 8.06 18.84 -20.97
C GLY A 373 7.38 19.48 -19.75
N TRP A 374 6.43 18.75 -19.20
CA TRP A 374 5.75 19.09 -17.94
C TRP A 374 6.33 18.23 -16.81
N PRO A 375 6.59 18.77 -15.62
CA PRO A 375 6.99 17.92 -14.51
C PRO A 375 5.89 16.91 -14.18
N ALA A 376 6.29 15.68 -13.88
CA ALA A 376 5.46 14.71 -13.20
C ALA A 376 5.68 14.90 -11.69
N TRP A 377 4.67 15.45 -11.03
CA TRP A 377 4.71 15.74 -9.62
C TRP A 377 4.28 14.52 -8.82
N SER A 378 4.89 14.29 -7.66
CA SER A 378 4.42 13.27 -6.71
C SER A 378 3.38 13.81 -5.73
N GLN A 379 3.30 15.14 -5.57
CA GLN A 379 2.42 15.81 -4.61
C GLN A 379 1.74 17.03 -5.25
N ALA A 380 2.27 18.23 -5.02
CA ALA A 380 1.78 19.47 -5.62
C ALA A 380 2.82 20.06 -6.55
N ALA A 381 2.38 20.91 -7.49
CA ALA A 381 3.29 21.63 -8.36
C ALA A 381 4.07 22.70 -7.55
N GLU A 382 5.39 22.54 -7.48
CA GLU A 382 6.28 23.40 -6.70
C GLU A 382 7.48 23.85 -7.52
N TYR A 383 7.28 24.89 -8.35
CA TYR A 383 8.37 25.49 -9.10
C TYR A 383 9.26 26.36 -8.18
N PRO A 384 10.57 26.09 -8.07
CA PRO A 384 11.46 26.89 -7.26
C PRO A 384 11.61 28.31 -7.81
N ALA A 385 11.76 29.29 -6.92
CA ALA A 385 12.13 30.66 -7.31
C ALA A 385 13.66 30.78 -7.48
N CYS A 386 14.09 31.52 -8.51
CA CYS A 386 15.50 31.83 -8.71
C CYS A 386 16.02 32.73 -7.58
N PRO A 387 17.17 32.40 -6.94
CA PRO A 387 17.70 33.22 -5.85
C PRO A 387 18.22 34.60 -6.31
N GLU A 388 18.48 34.79 -7.60
CA GLU A 388 18.97 36.07 -8.15
C GLU A 388 17.87 37.03 -8.60
N CYS A 389 16.80 36.53 -9.25
CA CYS A 389 15.70 37.39 -9.74
C CYS A 389 14.35 37.15 -9.10
N GLY A 390 14.17 36.07 -8.33
CA GLY A 390 12.87 35.69 -7.77
C GLY A 390 11.89 35.07 -8.77
N GLU A 391 12.20 35.07 -10.07
CA GLU A 391 11.37 34.45 -11.10
C GLU A 391 11.27 32.93 -10.93
N SER A 392 10.12 32.37 -11.29
CA SER A 392 9.91 30.92 -11.31
C SER A 392 10.91 30.25 -12.25
N MET A 393 11.60 29.23 -11.75
CA MET A 393 12.49 28.39 -12.54
C MET A 393 11.67 27.37 -13.33
N ARG A 394 12.22 26.88 -14.44
CA ARG A 394 11.57 25.85 -15.27
C ARG A 394 12.27 24.52 -15.14
N MET A 395 11.51 23.43 -15.22
CA MET A 395 12.10 22.09 -15.26
C MET A 395 12.91 21.93 -16.55
N LEU A 396 14.13 21.44 -16.39
CA LEU A 396 15.02 21.05 -17.46
C LEU A 396 15.06 19.53 -17.61
N PHE A 397 15.17 18.80 -16.50
CA PHE A 397 15.28 17.35 -16.51
C PHE A 397 14.53 16.75 -15.33
N GLN A 398 13.92 15.59 -15.53
CA GLN A 398 13.26 14.79 -14.52
C GLN A 398 14.02 13.47 -14.33
N VAL A 399 14.18 13.08 -13.08
CA VAL A 399 14.70 11.79 -12.64
C VAL A 399 13.60 11.08 -11.88
N ASN A 400 13.17 9.93 -12.38
CA ASN A 400 12.19 9.08 -11.72
C ASN A 400 12.91 8.03 -10.87
N ASN A 401 12.33 7.72 -9.71
CA ASN A 401 12.89 6.82 -8.71
C ASN A 401 12.12 5.49 -8.57
N ASP A 402 11.16 5.21 -9.45
CA ASP A 402 10.32 4.01 -9.41
C ASP A 402 11.07 2.69 -9.71
N GLY A 403 12.32 2.75 -10.14
CA GLY A 403 13.21 1.61 -10.37
C GLY A 403 12.81 0.67 -11.52
N HIS A 404 11.88 1.06 -12.37
CA HIS A 404 11.46 0.27 -13.53
C HIS A 404 12.25 0.64 -14.79
N SER A 405 13.31 -0.11 -15.08
CA SER A 405 14.17 0.14 -16.26
C SER A 405 13.73 -0.58 -17.55
N GLU A 406 12.61 -1.30 -17.56
CA GLU A 406 12.15 -2.15 -18.68
C GLU A 406 10.76 -1.75 -19.23
N ARG A 407 10.28 -0.55 -18.90
CA ARG A 407 9.05 0.02 -19.45
C ARG A 407 9.29 0.71 -20.80
N GLU A 408 8.23 1.25 -21.36
CA GLU A 408 8.31 2.10 -22.54
C GLU A 408 9.03 3.42 -22.22
N PRO A 409 9.75 4.01 -23.19
CA PRO A 409 10.32 5.35 -23.03
C PRO A 409 9.27 6.36 -22.56
N GLY A 410 9.65 7.19 -21.58
CA GLY A 410 8.74 8.10 -20.87
C GLY A 410 8.11 7.50 -19.60
N TYR A 411 8.21 6.18 -19.40
CA TYR A 411 7.86 5.50 -18.15
C TYR A 411 9.07 4.80 -17.50
N ASN A 412 10.23 4.88 -18.14
CA ASN A 412 11.46 4.29 -17.64
C ASN A 412 12.16 5.17 -16.62
N SER A 413 12.73 4.54 -15.59
CA SER A 413 13.75 5.13 -14.74
C SER A 413 15.08 4.42 -14.97
N CYS A 414 16.14 5.21 -15.09
CA CYS A 414 17.49 4.72 -15.26
C CYS A 414 18.01 4.11 -13.96
N HIS A 415 17.82 4.86 -12.88
CA HIS A 415 18.28 4.50 -11.56
C HIS A 415 17.14 3.87 -10.78
N GLY A 416 17.50 2.94 -9.89
CA GLY A 416 16.61 2.56 -8.79
C GLY A 416 16.53 3.68 -7.75
N GLN A 417 16.27 3.30 -6.50
CA GLN A 417 16.09 4.24 -5.41
C GLN A 417 17.37 5.06 -5.08
N ILE A 418 17.45 6.31 -5.54
CA ILE A 418 18.51 7.30 -5.22
C ILE A 418 18.06 8.25 -4.10
N PHE A 419 16.78 8.64 -4.09
CA PHE A 419 16.15 9.43 -3.03
C PHE A 419 14.93 8.68 -2.46
N ALA A 420 14.15 9.29 -1.57
CA ALA A 420 13.17 8.53 -0.79
C ALA A 420 12.03 7.96 -1.66
N ALA A 421 11.63 6.73 -1.34
CA ALA A 421 10.46 6.00 -1.86
C ALA A 421 10.32 6.04 -3.40
N ASP A 422 9.09 6.15 -3.89
CA ASP A 422 8.65 6.25 -5.30
C ASP A 422 8.62 7.71 -5.81
N GLY A 423 9.52 8.55 -5.30
CA GLY A 423 9.52 9.97 -5.60
C GLY A 423 9.96 10.34 -7.02
N ASN A 424 9.61 11.57 -7.43
CA ASN A 424 10.13 12.20 -8.64
C ASN A 424 11.01 13.40 -8.27
N GLY A 425 12.18 13.48 -8.91
CA GLY A 425 13.13 14.57 -8.77
C GLY A 425 13.25 15.37 -10.06
N HIS A 426 13.47 16.67 -9.93
CA HIS A 426 13.52 17.59 -11.06
C HIS A 426 14.69 18.55 -10.93
N ILE A 427 15.45 18.69 -12.02
CA ILE A 427 16.44 19.74 -12.20
C ILE A 427 15.72 20.96 -12.77
N PHE A 428 15.79 22.08 -12.06
CA PHE A 428 15.24 23.36 -12.51
C PHE A 428 16.34 24.34 -12.92
N VAL A 429 16.04 25.19 -13.89
CA VAL A 429 16.94 26.25 -14.37
C VAL A 429 16.19 27.58 -14.49
N CYS A 430 16.86 28.69 -14.14
CA CYS A 430 16.32 30.02 -14.37
C CYS A 430 16.48 30.43 -15.85
N ALA A 431 15.43 30.97 -16.46
CA ALA A 431 15.49 31.47 -17.83
C ALA A 431 16.45 32.65 -18.01
N ASN A 432 16.57 33.51 -17.00
CA ASN A 432 17.41 34.72 -17.03
C ASN A 432 18.84 34.47 -16.52
N HIS A 433 19.03 33.43 -15.71
CA HIS A 433 20.31 33.09 -15.08
C HIS A 433 20.61 31.61 -15.35
N PRO A 434 21.13 31.23 -16.53
CA PRO A 434 21.36 29.83 -16.89
C PRO A 434 22.41 29.09 -16.04
N HIS A 435 23.14 29.81 -15.19
CA HIS A 435 24.01 29.23 -14.16
C HIS A 435 23.27 28.87 -12.87
N GLN A 436 22.06 29.40 -12.66
CA GLN A 436 21.22 29.07 -11.53
C GLN A 436 20.45 27.79 -11.83
N LEU A 437 20.93 26.71 -11.24
CA LEU A 437 20.39 25.35 -11.33
C LEU A 437 20.09 24.86 -9.92
N THR A 438 19.01 24.10 -9.77
CA THR A 438 18.67 23.42 -8.52
C THR A 438 18.09 22.06 -8.80
N PHE A 439 18.14 21.19 -7.80
CA PHE A 439 17.42 19.93 -7.78
C PHE A 439 16.47 19.92 -6.58
N SER A 440 15.26 19.42 -6.78
CA SER A 440 14.31 19.13 -5.71
C SER A 440 13.54 17.87 -6.06
N TRP A 441 12.99 17.20 -5.06
CA TRP A 441 12.20 15.99 -5.26
C TRP A 441 11.10 15.91 -4.22
N ALA A 442 10.05 15.14 -4.51
CA ALA A 442 8.99 14.81 -3.56
C ALA A 442 8.66 13.31 -3.67
N CYS A 443 8.07 12.73 -2.63
CA CYS A 443 7.62 11.33 -2.61
C CYS A 443 6.21 11.21 -2.03
N GLY A 444 5.52 10.11 -2.32
CA GLY A 444 4.15 9.82 -1.87
C GLY A 444 4.07 9.28 -0.44
#